data_AF-A0A519S5H3-F1
#
_entry.id   AF-A0A519S5H3-F1
#
_cell.length_a   1.000
_cell.length_b   1.000
_cell.length_c   1.000
_cell.angle_alpha   90.00
_cell.angle_beta   90.00
_cell.angle_gamma   90.00
#
_symmetry.space_group_name_H-M   'P 1'
#
loop_
_entity.id
_entity.type
_entity.pdbx_description
1 polymer ?
#
loop_
_entity_poly.entity_id
_entity_poly.type
_entity_poly.pdbx_seq_one_letter_code
_entity_poly.pdbx_strand_id
1 'polypeptide(L)'
;MSNSTTPPVAARPTWQSPAYSLYPDSVVQGGAGGGALETPVLVFGQRYVDPRPAPADVYLAPNTRLKIRLDMRPVLEAFKKQGYYTTAKGDKLYKQDFKHVFMAGNTAPLSWDFDNLVNKPELELHDPNGDGIYEVTLTLNPPAAAKTTASSWQQSINTADFPQYSSGHPLEDALYNLALEEARRAVEPDSTFRTGKEWAGVWTRDISYSIMLAQAALQPKVAMNSLLRKVSAEGRIIQDTGTGGAYPCSTDRMIWAVAA
;
A
#
# COMPACT_ATOMS: atom_id res chain seq x y z
N MET A 1 29.37 53.63 -12.12
CA MET A 1 30.42 52.71 -12.59
C MET A 1 30.31 51.44 -11.77
N SER A 2 30.04 50.34 -12.46
CA SER A 2 29.63 49.03 -11.93
C SER A 2 30.77 48.29 -11.22
N ASN A 3 30.51 47.81 -10.00
CA ASN A 3 31.36 46.84 -9.32
C ASN A 3 31.31 45.49 -10.05
N SER A 4 32.38 45.17 -10.77
CA SER A 4 32.64 43.82 -11.29
C SER A 4 33.09 42.92 -10.13
N THR A 5 32.18 42.13 -9.59
CA THR A 5 32.53 40.95 -8.78
C THR A 5 32.76 39.78 -9.72
N THR A 6 34.00 39.33 -9.81
CA THR A 6 34.39 38.11 -10.53
C THR A 6 33.66 36.91 -9.88
N PRO A 7 32.96 36.04 -10.64
CA PRO A 7 32.35 34.85 -10.07
C PRO A 7 33.43 33.91 -9.50
N PRO A 8 33.15 33.20 -8.40
CA PRO A 8 34.10 32.24 -7.86
C PRO A 8 34.42 31.19 -8.91
N VAL A 9 35.71 30.92 -9.11
CA VAL A 9 36.19 29.83 -9.96
C VAL A 9 35.54 28.55 -9.47
N ALA A 10 34.76 27.89 -10.32
CA ALA A 10 34.12 26.62 -9.99
C ALA A 10 35.20 25.65 -9.49
N ALA A 11 35.09 25.22 -8.22
CA ALA A 11 36.02 24.29 -7.64
C ALA A 11 36.07 23.04 -8.52
N ARG A 12 37.27 22.61 -8.91
CA ARG A 12 37.42 21.36 -9.67
C ARG A 12 37.27 20.19 -8.71
N PRO A 13 36.51 19.14 -9.05
CA PRO A 13 36.36 17.99 -8.17
C PRO A 13 37.73 17.35 -7.95
N THR A 14 38.02 16.98 -6.71
CA THR A 14 39.23 16.24 -6.34
C THR A 14 39.19 14.82 -6.87
N TRP A 15 37.99 14.29 -7.14
CA TRP A 15 37.78 13.00 -7.79
C TRP A 15 36.39 12.93 -8.43
N GLN A 16 36.25 12.23 -9.56
CA GLN A 16 34.99 12.11 -10.29
C GLN A 16 34.76 10.69 -10.82
N SER A 17 33.50 10.25 -10.73
CA SER A 17 32.98 9.02 -11.35
C SER A 17 31.64 9.31 -12.03
N PRO A 18 31.04 8.34 -12.75
CA PRO A 18 29.71 8.50 -13.34
C PRO A 18 28.58 8.77 -12.32
N ALA A 19 28.78 8.47 -11.03
CA ALA A 19 27.76 8.61 -9.99
C ALA A 19 28.03 9.74 -8.99
N TYR A 20 29.29 10.11 -8.79
CA TYR A 20 29.68 11.06 -7.74
C TYR A 20 30.79 12.00 -8.19
N SER A 21 30.68 13.25 -7.76
CA SER A 21 31.76 14.22 -7.77
C SER A 21 32.13 14.55 -6.32
N LEU A 22 33.39 14.34 -5.97
CA LEU A 22 33.95 14.66 -4.67
C LEU A 22 34.65 16.01 -4.75
N TYR A 23 34.28 16.92 -3.85
CA TYR A 23 34.96 18.19 -3.60
C TYR A 23 35.62 18.14 -2.21
N PRO A 24 36.57 19.04 -1.90
CA PRO A 24 37.23 19.06 -0.60
C PRO A 24 36.29 19.16 0.61
N ASP A 25 35.11 19.77 0.42
CA ASP A 25 34.15 20.13 1.46
C ASP A 25 32.75 19.53 1.25
N SER A 26 32.52 18.85 0.13
CA SER A 26 31.18 18.38 -0.25
C SER A 26 31.22 17.18 -1.18
N VAL A 27 30.20 16.33 -1.05
CA VAL A 27 29.93 15.21 -1.98
C VAL A 27 28.64 15.53 -2.72
N VAL A 28 28.72 15.63 -4.03
CA VAL A 28 27.54 15.85 -4.88
C VAL A 28 27.27 14.57 -5.65
N GLN A 29 26.13 13.94 -5.36
CA GLN A 29 25.63 12.83 -6.15
C GLN A 29 25.13 13.36 -7.50
N GLY A 30 25.80 12.95 -8.58
CA GLY A 30 25.32 13.23 -9.92
C GLY A 30 24.10 12.38 -10.20
N GLY A 31 23.07 12.96 -10.82
CA GLY A 31 21.96 12.18 -11.39
C GLY A 31 22.50 11.28 -12.49
N ALA A 32 22.85 10.04 -12.14
CA ALA A 32 23.34 9.07 -13.10
C ALA A 32 22.19 8.70 -14.06
N GLY A 33 22.19 9.32 -15.24
CA GLY A 33 21.47 8.84 -16.40
C GLY A 33 22.08 7.52 -16.87
N GLY A 34 21.58 6.40 -16.33
CA GLY A 34 21.82 5.06 -16.87
C GLY A 34 20.54 4.58 -17.56
N GLY A 35 20.66 4.05 -18.77
CA GLY A 35 19.54 3.40 -19.46
C GLY A 35 18.86 2.35 -18.57
N ALA A 36 17.59 2.04 -18.84
CA ALA A 36 16.85 1.05 -18.07
C ALA A 36 17.64 -0.28 -18.02
N LEU A 37 17.83 -0.83 -16.81
CA LEU A 37 18.33 -2.19 -16.66
C LEU A 37 17.36 -3.12 -17.39
N GLU A 38 17.86 -4.17 -18.05
CA GLU A 38 17.00 -5.09 -18.81
C GLU A 38 17.23 -6.53 -18.34
N THR A 39 16.15 -7.28 -18.16
CA THR A 39 16.24 -8.72 -17.90
C THR A 39 16.66 -9.46 -19.19
N PRO A 40 17.28 -10.65 -19.09
CA PRO A 40 17.22 -11.57 -20.22
C PRO A 40 15.75 -11.88 -20.56
N VAL A 41 15.50 -12.41 -21.75
CA VAL A 41 14.16 -12.86 -22.14
C VAL A 41 13.79 -14.06 -21.28
N LEU A 42 12.79 -13.89 -20.42
CA LEU A 42 12.28 -14.90 -19.50
C LEU A 42 11.20 -15.72 -20.20
N VAL A 43 11.19 -17.04 -20.09
CA VAL A 43 10.15 -17.87 -20.74
C VAL A 43 9.00 -18.11 -19.78
N PHE A 44 7.77 -17.83 -20.21
CA PHE A 44 6.59 -18.08 -19.36
C PHE A 44 6.49 -19.56 -18.95
N GLY A 45 6.23 -19.79 -17.66
CA GLY A 45 6.16 -21.13 -17.07
C GLY A 45 7.52 -21.75 -16.73
N GLN A 46 8.65 -21.08 -17.03
CA GLN A 46 9.98 -21.55 -16.65
C GLN A 46 10.57 -20.67 -15.55
N ARG A 47 11.14 -21.31 -14.52
CA ARG A 47 11.85 -20.61 -13.46
C ARG A 47 13.21 -20.14 -13.98
N TYR A 48 13.42 -18.83 -13.99
CA TYR A 48 14.75 -18.24 -14.16
C TYR A 48 15.46 -18.15 -12.80
N VAL A 49 16.75 -18.50 -12.78
CA VAL A 49 17.63 -18.32 -11.63
C VAL A 49 18.86 -17.58 -12.13
N ASP A 50 19.10 -16.39 -11.58
CA ASP A 50 20.34 -15.67 -11.83
C ASP A 50 21.45 -16.29 -10.98
N PRO A 51 22.51 -16.86 -11.57
CA PRO A 51 23.60 -17.48 -10.82
C PRO A 51 24.54 -16.45 -10.18
N ARG A 52 24.40 -15.16 -10.51
CA ARG A 52 25.29 -14.12 -9.99
C ARG A 52 25.00 -13.90 -8.50
N PRO A 53 26.03 -13.89 -7.64
CA PRO A 53 25.84 -13.60 -6.24
C PRO A 53 25.37 -12.15 -6.08
N ALA A 54 24.27 -11.96 -5.34
CA ALA A 54 23.85 -10.64 -4.91
C ALA A 54 24.78 -10.17 -3.77
N PRO A 55 25.41 -8.99 -3.86
CA PRO A 55 26.19 -8.44 -2.77
C PRO A 55 25.29 -8.22 -1.54
N ALA A 56 25.80 -8.56 -0.35
CA ALA A 56 25.15 -8.16 0.90
C ALA A 56 25.14 -6.64 1.02
N ASP A 57 24.08 -6.09 1.62
CA ASP A 57 23.94 -4.66 1.96
C ASP A 57 23.98 -3.67 0.79
N VAL A 58 23.80 -4.14 -0.44
CA VAL A 58 23.66 -3.27 -1.62
C VAL A 58 22.19 -3.15 -2.00
N TYR A 59 21.69 -1.92 -1.98
CA TYR A 59 20.34 -1.57 -2.39
C TYR A 59 20.34 -0.94 -3.77
N LEU A 60 19.26 -1.15 -4.53
CA LEU A 60 19.04 -0.42 -5.78
C LEU A 60 18.98 1.08 -5.50
N ALA A 61 19.54 1.90 -6.40
CA ALA A 61 19.38 3.34 -6.30
C ALA A 61 17.87 3.72 -6.39
N PRO A 62 17.43 4.81 -5.74
CA PRO A 62 16.06 5.26 -5.87
C PRO A 62 15.66 5.48 -7.35
N ASN A 63 14.43 5.14 -7.71
CA ASN A 63 13.89 5.24 -9.07
C ASN A 63 14.66 4.44 -10.14
N THR A 64 15.24 3.30 -9.77
CA THR A 64 15.92 2.43 -10.73
C THR A 64 14.92 1.88 -11.76
N ARG A 65 15.13 2.15 -13.05
CA ARG A 65 14.28 1.61 -14.12
C ARG A 65 14.72 0.19 -14.51
N LEU A 66 13.80 -0.76 -14.46
CA LEU A 66 14.00 -2.14 -14.89
C LEU A 66 12.98 -2.51 -15.98
N LYS A 67 13.47 -2.79 -17.19
CA LYS A 67 12.72 -3.40 -18.28
C LYS A 67 12.72 -4.92 -18.12
N ILE A 68 11.53 -5.50 -18.06
CA ILE A 68 11.30 -6.94 -18.05
C ILE A 68 10.85 -7.39 -19.43
N ARG A 69 11.33 -8.55 -19.86
CA ARG A 69 10.97 -9.18 -21.14
C ARG A 69 10.56 -10.62 -20.91
N LEU A 70 9.36 -10.96 -21.35
CA LEU A 70 8.72 -12.25 -21.15
C LEU A 70 8.33 -12.86 -22.51
N ASP A 71 8.88 -14.01 -22.81
CA ASP A 71 8.52 -14.82 -23.96
C ASP A 71 7.21 -15.59 -23.70
N MET A 72 6.15 -15.12 -24.37
CA MET A 72 4.83 -15.74 -24.38
C MET A 72 4.60 -16.62 -25.62
N ARG A 73 5.56 -16.73 -26.54
CA ARG A 73 5.41 -17.54 -27.76
C ARG A 73 4.97 -18.98 -27.48
N PRO A 74 5.48 -19.70 -26.46
CA PRO A 74 4.99 -21.04 -26.14
C PRO A 74 3.50 -21.08 -25.78
N VAL A 75 3.00 -20.06 -25.08
CA VAL A 75 1.59 -19.92 -24.70
C VAL A 75 0.74 -19.63 -25.94
N LEU A 76 1.17 -18.66 -26.75
CA LEU A 76 0.47 -18.24 -27.96
C LEU A 76 0.41 -19.36 -29.01
N GLU A 77 1.49 -20.13 -29.18
CA GLU A 77 1.52 -21.30 -30.07
C GLU A 77 0.60 -22.42 -29.55
N ALA A 78 0.54 -22.65 -28.23
CA ALA A 78 -0.41 -23.61 -27.66
C ALA A 78 -1.87 -23.17 -27.91
N PHE A 79 -2.18 -21.88 -27.79
CA PHE A 79 -3.50 -21.35 -28.16
C PHE A 79 -3.86 -21.59 -29.62
N LYS A 80 -2.90 -21.42 -30.55
CA LYS A 80 -3.11 -21.69 -31.98
C LYS A 80 -3.33 -23.18 -32.25
N LYS A 81 -2.53 -24.06 -31.61
CA LYS A 81 -2.52 -25.49 -31.88
C LYS A 81 -3.70 -26.25 -31.26
N GLN A 82 -4.05 -25.93 -30.01
CA GLN A 82 -5.00 -26.73 -29.22
C GLN A 82 -6.01 -25.88 -28.44
N GLY A 83 -5.99 -24.56 -28.57
CA GLY A 83 -6.95 -23.64 -27.93
C GLY A 83 -6.68 -23.33 -26.46
N TYR A 84 -5.70 -23.98 -25.82
CA TYR A 84 -5.33 -23.77 -24.42
C TYR A 84 -3.83 -24.05 -24.16
N TYR A 85 -3.30 -23.42 -23.12
CA TYR A 85 -1.97 -23.68 -22.56
C TYR A 85 -2.10 -24.42 -21.23
N THR A 86 -1.26 -25.42 -20.98
CA THR A 86 -1.23 -26.17 -19.71
C THR A 86 -0.15 -25.59 -18.80
N THR A 87 -0.53 -25.14 -17.60
CA THR A 87 0.40 -24.57 -16.62
C THR A 87 1.29 -25.65 -16.00
N ALA A 88 2.33 -25.25 -15.28
CA ALA A 88 3.19 -26.17 -14.53
C ALA A 88 2.44 -27.01 -13.47
N LYS A 89 1.25 -26.56 -13.04
CA LYS A 89 0.37 -27.29 -12.11
C LYS A 89 -0.60 -28.25 -12.83
N GLY A 90 -0.66 -28.22 -14.16
CA GLY A 90 -1.61 -29.01 -14.95
C GLY A 90 -2.92 -28.29 -15.30
N ASP A 91 -3.11 -27.05 -14.83
CA ASP A 91 -4.32 -26.27 -15.11
C ASP A 91 -4.35 -25.83 -16.58
N LYS A 92 -5.55 -25.70 -17.14
CA LYS A 92 -5.74 -25.23 -18.52
C LYS A 92 -6.12 -23.75 -18.54
N LEU A 93 -5.28 -22.94 -19.17
CA LEU A 93 -5.59 -21.56 -19.55
C LEU A 93 -6.12 -21.58 -20.97
N TYR A 94 -7.40 -21.30 -21.19
CA TYR A 94 -7.98 -21.24 -22.54
C TYR A 94 -7.74 -19.87 -23.17
N LYS A 95 -7.59 -19.84 -24.51
CA LYS A 95 -7.34 -18.60 -25.27
C LYS A 95 -8.37 -17.51 -24.99
N GLN A 96 -9.64 -17.88 -24.84
CA GLN A 96 -10.75 -16.94 -24.61
C GLN A 96 -10.71 -16.27 -23.22
N ASP A 97 -10.08 -16.94 -22.25
CA ASP A 97 -9.99 -16.49 -20.85
C ASP A 97 -8.68 -15.73 -20.60
N PHE A 98 -7.72 -15.82 -21.51
CA PHE A 98 -6.50 -15.01 -21.47
C PHE A 98 -6.82 -13.54 -21.78
N LYS A 99 -6.62 -12.65 -20.81
CA LYS A 99 -6.90 -11.21 -20.93
C LYS A 99 -5.65 -10.35 -20.89
N HIS A 100 -4.84 -10.53 -19.85
CA HIS A 100 -3.71 -9.66 -19.53
C HIS A 100 -2.53 -10.48 -18.99
N VAL A 101 -1.34 -9.89 -19.02
CA VAL A 101 -0.14 -10.42 -18.38
C VAL A 101 0.36 -9.37 -17.39
N PHE A 102 0.50 -9.72 -16.12
CA PHE A 102 0.95 -8.80 -15.08
C PHE A 102 2.21 -9.31 -14.38
N MET A 103 3.02 -8.39 -13.86
CA MET A 103 4.07 -8.71 -12.90
C MET A 103 3.56 -8.56 -11.46
N ALA A 104 3.76 -9.59 -10.65
CA ALA A 104 3.43 -9.62 -9.23
C ALA A 104 4.69 -9.83 -8.36
N GLY A 105 4.65 -9.42 -7.09
CA GLY A 105 5.81 -9.54 -6.20
C GLY A 105 5.64 -8.80 -4.86
N ASN A 106 6.65 -8.93 -4.00
CA ASN A 106 6.61 -8.47 -2.60
C ASN A 106 7.17 -7.06 -2.37
N THR A 107 7.62 -6.37 -3.42
CA THR A 107 8.33 -5.09 -3.32
C THR A 107 7.65 -4.05 -4.19
N ALA A 108 7.41 -2.84 -3.66
CA ALA A 108 6.81 -1.74 -4.43
C ALA A 108 7.59 -1.48 -5.74
N PRO A 109 6.89 -1.30 -6.88
CA PRO A 109 5.43 -1.13 -7.02
C PRO A 109 4.63 -2.45 -7.14
N LEU A 110 5.28 -3.61 -7.05
CA LEU A 110 4.64 -4.92 -7.19
C LEU A 110 3.69 -5.21 -6.02
N SER A 111 2.71 -6.07 -6.29
CA SER A 111 1.72 -6.53 -5.31
C SER A 111 1.50 -8.03 -5.43
N TRP A 112 1.15 -8.67 -4.31
CA TRP A 112 0.61 -10.04 -4.26
C TRP A 112 -0.92 -10.10 -4.33
N ASP A 113 -1.58 -8.95 -4.35
CA ASP A 113 -3.03 -8.84 -4.51
C ASP A 113 -3.42 -9.13 -5.96
N PHE A 114 -3.49 -10.43 -6.30
CA PHE A 114 -3.77 -10.91 -7.65
C PHE A 114 -5.14 -10.45 -8.17
N ASP A 115 -6.13 -10.30 -7.28
CA ASP A 115 -7.49 -9.91 -7.65
C ASP A 115 -7.56 -8.44 -8.12
N ASN A 116 -6.64 -7.60 -7.65
CA ASN A 116 -6.61 -6.17 -7.96
C ASN A 116 -5.48 -5.75 -8.92
N LEU A 117 -4.73 -6.69 -9.51
CA LEU A 117 -3.67 -6.35 -10.48
C LEU A 117 -4.21 -5.60 -11.71
N VAL A 118 -5.46 -5.85 -12.11
CA VAL A 118 -6.12 -5.12 -13.21
C VAL A 118 -6.24 -3.61 -12.95
N ASN A 119 -6.23 -3.19 -11.68
CA ASN A 119 -6.25 -1.78 -11.28
C ASN A 119 -4.84 -1.17 -11.23
N LYS A 120 -3.82 -1.89 -11.70
CA LYS A 120 -2.40 -1.51 -11.70
C LYS A 120 -1.82 -1.61 -13.12
N PRO A 121 -2.25 -0.74 -14.05
CA PRO A 121 -1.78 -0.78 -15.44
C PRO A 121 -0.25 -0.64 -15.56
N GLU A 122 0.41 -0.02 -14.57
CA GLU A 122 1.87 0.08 -14.50
C GLU A 122 2.60 -1.27 -14.36
N LEU A 123 1.88 -2.33 -13.99
CA LEU A 123 2.41 -3.69 -13.85
C LEU A 123 2.08 -4.59 -15.04
N GLU A 124 1.29 -4.11 -16.00
CA GLU A 124 0.90 -4.90 -17.17
C GLU A 124 2.05 -4.99 -18.19
N LEU A 125 2.27 -6.19 -18.70
CA LEU A 125 3.19 -6.43 -19.80
C LEU A 125 2.43 -6.40 -21.12
N HIS A 126 3.00 -5.76 -22.13
CA HIS A 126 2.42 -5.63 -23.46
C HIS A 126 3.36 -6.17 -24.53
N ASP A 127 2.80 -6.67 -25.64
CA ASP A 127 3.55 -7.05 -26.84
C ASP A 127 3.47 -5.92 -27.87
N PRO A 128 4.40 -4.94 -27.85
CA PRO A 128 4.27 -3.72 -28.64
C PRO A 128 4.44 -3.93 -30.15
N ASN A 129 5.12 -5.00 -30.55
CA ASN A 129 5.49 -5.28 -31.94
C ASN A 129 4.84 -6.56 -32.50
N GLY A 130 4.09 -7.30 -31.67
CA GLY A 130 3.38 -8.51 -32.06
C GLY A 130 4.27 -9.73 -32.26
N ASP A 131 5.49 -9.72 -31.71
CA ASP A 131 6.47 -10.81 -31.86
C ASP A 131 6.34 -11.90 -30.77
N GLY A 132 5.43 -11.72 -29.82
CA GLY A 132 5.17 -12.61 -28.69
C GLY A 132 6.09 -12.36 -27.49
N ILE A 133 6.92 -11.31 -27.50
CA ILE A 133 7.71 -10.87 -26.36
C ILE A 133 6.98 -9.72 -25.65
N TYR A 134 6.49 -10.02 -24.46
CA TYR A 134 5.77 -9.11 -23.61
C TYR A 134 6.75 -8.31 -22.75
N GLU A 135 6.59 -6.99 -22.70
CA GLU A 135 7.52 -6.07 -22.07
C GLU A 135 6.80 -5.11 -21.11
N VAL A 136 7.46 -4.79 -19.98
CA VAL A 136 7.07 -3.71 -19.07
C VAL A 136 8.33 -3.04 -18.52
N THR A 137 8.28 -1.74 -18.26
CA THR A 137 9.36 -1.04 -17.55
C THR A 137 8.87 -0.56 -16.19
N LEU A 138 9.43 -1.15 -15.13
CA LEU A 138 9.11 -0.80 -13.75
C LEU A 138 10.10 0.23 -13.20
N THR A 139 9.60 1.09 -12.31
CA THR A 139 10.43 1.96 -11.49
C THR A 139 10.56 1.33 -10.11
N LEU A 140 11.73 0.77 -9.82
CA LEU A 140 12.05 0.10 -8.57
C LEU A 140 12.66 1.05 -7.55
N ASN A 141 12.50 0.71 -6.28
CA ASN A 141 12.89 1.55 -5.15
C ASN A 141 12.40 3.00 -5.31
N PRO A 142 11.10 3.24 -5.60
CA PRO A 142 10.59 4.61 -5.55
C PRO A 142 10.82 5.15 -4.13
N PRO A 143 11.15 6.44 -3.96
CA PRO A 143 11.21 7.05 -2.64
C PRO A 143 9.94 6.69 -1.88
N ALA A 144 10.10 6.24 -0.63
CA ALA A 144 8.96 5.92 0.21
C ALA A 144 7.98 7.10 0.16
N ALA A 145 6.69 6.82 -0.08
CA ALA A 145 5.65 7.82 0.10
C ALA A 145 5.88 8.47 1.47
N ALA A 146 5.75 9.80 1.54
CA ALA A 146 5.98 10.54 2.78
C ALA A 146 5.28 9.80 3.93
N LYS A 147 6.02 9.52 5.02
CA LYS A 147 5.45 8.85 6.20
C LYS A 147 4.20 9.63 6.61
N THR A 148 3.03 9.06 6.38
CA THR A 148 1.74 9.66 6.77
C THR A 148 1.44 9.46 8.25
N THR A 149 2.22 8.62 8.93
CA THR A 149 2.14 8.38 10.37
C THR A 149 2.74 9.56 11.12
N ALA A 150 1.96 10.16 12.03
CA ALA A 150 2.44 11.21 12.91
C ALA A 150 3.62 10.70 13.76
N SER A 151 4.71 11.48 13.81
CA SER A 151 5.91 11.14 14.58
C SER A 151 5.88 11.63 16.03
N SER A 152 4.90 12.47 16.36
CA SER A 152 4.69 13.01 17.70
C SER A 152 3.20 13.29 17.90
N TRP A 153 2.78 13.31 19.16
CA TRP A 153 1.43 13.66 19.57
C TRP A 153 1.50 14.65 20.73
N GLN A 154 0.56 15.59 20.72
CA GLN A 154 0.30 16.49 21.82
C GLN A 154 -1.21 16.65 21.93
N GLN A 155 -1.72 16.54 23.16
CA GLN A 155 -3.14 16.69 23.42
C GLN A 155 -3.67 18.05 22.92
N SER A 156 -4.77 18.01 22.17
CA SER A 156 -5.35 19.18 21.50
C SER A 156 -6.85 19.38 21.79
N ILE A 157 -7.51 18.32 22.26
CA ILE A 157 -8.92 18.26 22.60
C ILE A 157 -9.03 18.10 24.11
N ASN A 158 -9.92 18.90 24.71
CA ASN A 158 -10.25 18.76 26.11
C ASN A 158 -11.05 17.46 26.34
N THR A 159 -10.53 16.60 27.21
CA THR A 159 -11.13 15.31 27.57
C THR A 159 -11.38 15.16 29.08
N ALA A 160 -11.37 16.26 29.83
CA ALA A 160 -11.50 16.26 31.29
C ALA A 160 -12.85 15.71 31.82
N ASP A 161 -13.86 15.63 30.97
CA ASP A 161 -15.17 15.02 31.23
C ASP A 161 -15.19 13.49 31.07
N PHE A 162 -14.15 12.89 30.50
CA PHE A 162 -13.96 11.43 30.48
C PHE A 162 -13.19 10.97 31.73
N PRO A 163 -13.19 9.66 32.05
CA PRO A 163 -12.36 9.11 33.11
C PRO A 163 -10.89 9.49 32.91
N GLN A 164 -10.21 9.78 34.00
CA GLN A 164 -8.80 10.21 33.99
C GLN A 164 -7.92 9.07 34.49
N TYR A 165 -6.72 8.96 33.91
CA TYR A 165 -5.69 8.01 34.31
C TYR A 165 -4.37 8.75 34.53
N SER A 166 -3.64 8.36 35.56
CA SER A 166 -2.27 8.81 35.78
C SER A 166 -1.47 7.71 36.45
N SER A 167 -0.19 7.63 36.09
CA SER A 167 0.75 6.62 36.56
C SER A 167 2.15 7.20 36.76
N GLY A 168 3.08 6.37 37.21
CA GLY A 168 4.52 6.71 37.21
C GLY A 168 5.17 6.64 35.83
N HIS A 169 4.43 6.28 34.77
CA HIS A 169 4.95 6.03 33.42
C HIS A 169 4.36 7.03 32.41
N PRO A 170 5.12 8.06 32.00
CA PRO A 170 4.61 9.12 31.11
C PRO A 170 4.06 8.63 29.77
N LEU A 171 4.58 7.51 29.25
CA LEU A 171 4.10 6.92 28.00
C LEU A 171 2.71 6.33 28.12
N GLU A 172 2.38 5.71 29.26
CA GLU A 172 1.04 5.15 29.49
C GLU A 172 0.01 6.27 29.63
N ASP A 173 0.36 7.32 30.38
CA ASP A 173 -0.47 8.51 30.54
C ASP A 173 -0.72 9.20 29.17
N ALA A 174 0.31 9.34 28.35
CA ALA A 174 0.19 9.89 27.00
C ALA A 174 -0.68 9.01 26.09
N LEU A 175 -0.51 7.68 26.15
CA LEU A 175 -1.30 6.74 25.36
C LEU A 175 -2.77 6.77 25.75
N TYR A 176 -3.07 6.84 27.05
CA TYR A 176 -4.44 6.96 27.55
C TYR A 176 -5.10 8.24 27.07
N ASN A 177 -4.41 9.38 27.20
CA ASN A 177 -4.94 10.68 26.75
C ASN A 177 -5.15 10.72 25.22
N LEU A 178 -4.24 10.14 24.44
CA LEU A 178 -4.42 9.96 23.00
C LEU A 178 -5.66 9.12 22.69
N ALA A 179 -5.87 8.00 23.40
CA ALA A 179 -7.05 7.16 23.21
C ALA A 179 -8.37 7.90 23.52
N LEU A 180 -8.40 8.76 24.53
CA LEU A 180 -9.55 9.60 24.83
C LEU A 180 -9.82 10.65 23.74
N GLU A 181 -8.77 11.26 23.18
CA GLU A 181 -8.92 12.18 22.04
C GLU A 181 -9.47 11.45 20.82
N GLU A 182 -8.92 10.29 20.48
CA GLU A 182 -9.41 9.48 19.36
C GLU A 182 -10.86 9.04 19.58
N ALA A 183 -11.22 8.62 20.80
CA ALA A 183 -12.59 8.28 21.16
C ALA A 183 -13.57 9.44 20.93
N ARG A 184 -13.13 10.69 21.14
CA ARG A 184 -13.93 11.90 20.91
C ARG A 184 -13.95 12.35 19.46
N ARG A 185 -12.82 12.25 18.75
CA ARG A 185 -12.72 12.49 17.31
C ARG A 185 -13.55 11.50 16.51
N ALA A 186 -13.78 10.31 17.07
CA ALA A 186 -14.55 9.25 16.46
C ALA A 186 -16.06 9.49 16.49
N VAL A 187 -16.54 10.73 16.70
CA VAL A 187 -17.96 11.10 16.68
C VAL A 187 -18.24 12.02 15.49
N GLU A 188 -19.19 11.62 14.65
CA GLU A 188 -19.66 12.39 13.49
C GLU A 188 -20.68 13.46 13.90
N PRO A 189 -20.93 14.50 13.06
CA PRO A 189 -21.89 15.57 13.35
C PRO A 189 -23.32 15.09 13.66
N ASP A 190 -23.70 13.93 13.14
CA ASP A 190 -25.02 13.32 13.39
C ASP A 190 -25.09 12.52 14.71
N SER A 191 -24.08 12.67 15.57
CA SER A 191 -23.97 11.99 16.87
C SER A 191 -23.94 10.47 16.76
N THR A 192 -23.28 9.95 15.71
CA THR A 192 -22.92 8.55 15.56
C THR A 192 -21.39 8.37 15.54
N PHE A 193 -20.90 7.16 15.77
CA PHE A 193 -19.47 6.87 15.69
C PHE A 193 -19.00 6.72 14.24
N ARG A 194 -17.77 7.15 13.98
CA ARG A 194 -17.04 6.81 12.75
C ARG A 194 -16.05 5.70 12.98
N THR A 195 -15.84 4.92 11.94
CA THR A 195 -14.97 3.73 11.96
C THR A 195 -13.49 4.11 12.04
N GLY A 196 -13.10 5.19 11.38
CA GLY A 196 -11.75 5.73 11.52
C GLY A 196 -11.60 7.03 10.74
N LYS A 197 -10.41 7.64 10.84
CA LYS A 197 -10.10 8.91 10.15
C LYS A 197 -10.37 8.83 8.65
N GLU A 198 -9.94 7.74 8.02
CA GLU A 198 -10.04 7.50 6.57
C GLU A 198 -11.31 6.74 6.16
N TRP A 199 -12.07 6.22 7.13
CA TRP A 199 -13.31 5.45 6.89
C TRP A 199 -14.46 6.09 7.66
N ALA A 200 -15.19 6.95 6.96
CA ALA A 200 -16.40 7.59 7.49
C ALA A 200 -17.53 6.58 7.70
N GLY A 201 -18.46 6.95 8.58
CA GLY A 201 -19.69 6.21 8.80
C GLY A 201 -19.57 5.02 9.76
N VAL A 202 -20.74 4.45 10.03
CA VAL A 202 -20.97 3.44 11.08
C VAL A 202 -20.82 2.04 10.49
N TRP A 203 -19.69 1.39 10.78
CA TRP A 203 -19.46 -0.02 10.47
C TRP A 203 -19.83 -0.87 11.68
N THR A 204 -20.75 -1.80 11.45
CA THR A 204 -21.41 -2.68 12.43
C THR A 204 -20.40 -3.32 13.37
N ARG A 205 -19.33 -3.94 12.86
CA ARG A 205 -18.33 -4.62 13.69
C ARG A 205 -17.53 -3.64 14.53
N ASP A 206 -16.98 -2.63 13.89
CA ASP A 206 -16.02 -1.69 14.47
C ASP A 206 -16.64 -0.87 15.60
N ILE A 207 -17.87 -0.37 15.40
CA ILE A 207 -18.58 0.35 16.46
C ILE A 207 -18.99 -0.58 17.60
N SER A 208 -19.40 -1.83 17.32
CA SER A 208 -19.83 -2.77 18.36
C SER A 208 -18.68 -3.12 19.31
N TYR A 209 -17.50 -3.45 18.77
CA TYR A 209 -16.32 -3.69 19.60
C TYR A 209 -15.92 -2.44 20.40
N SER A 210 -15.95 -1.26 19.78
CA SER A 210 -15.61 -0.01 20.46
C SER A 210 -16.57 0.30 21.62
N ILE A 211 -17.87 0.05 21.43
CA ILE A 211 -18.92 0.19 22.45
C ILE A 211 -18.66 -0.74 23.62
N MET A 212 -18.42 -2.02 23.35
CA MET A 212 -18.15 -3.03 24.39
C MET A 212 -16.89 -2.71 25.19
N LEU A 213 -15.82 -2.25 24.52
CA LEU A 213 -14.54 -2.02 25.17
C LEU A 213 -14.51 -0.73 26.00
N ALA A 214 -15.15 0.35 25.53
CA ALA A 214 -15.05 1.64 26.22
C ALA A 214 -16.21 2.60 25.94
N GLN A 215 -16.69 2.67 24.70
CA GLN A 215 -17.54 3.78 24.26
C GLN A 215 -18.94 3.78 24.91
N ALA A 216 -19.43 2.64 25.40
CA ALA A 216 -20.65 2.61 26.22
C ALA A 216 -20.49 3.43 27.51
N ALA A 217 -19.32 3.34 28.16
CA ALA A 217 -19.04 4.07 29.39
C ALA A 217 -18.69 5.53 29.12
N LEU A 218 -17.95 5.82 28.03
CA LEU A 218 -17.51 7.17 27.69
C LEU A 218 -18.65 8.01 27.10
N GLN A 219 -19.43 7.46 26.17
CA GLN A 219 -20.35 8.19 25.31
C GLN A 219 -21.65 7.40 25.03
N PRO A 220 -22.45 7.07 26.07
CA PRO A 220 -23.57 6.13 25.96
C PRO A 220 -24.65 6.54 24.94
N LYS A 221 -24.94 7.85 24.82
CA LYS A 221 -25.91 8.35 23.84
C LYS A 221 -25.45 8.16 22.40
N VAL A 222 -24.16 8.41 22.14
CA VAL A 222 -23.56 8.20 20.81
C VAL A 222 -23.52 6.70 20.48
N ALA A 223 -23.23 5.85 21.46
CA ALA A 223 -23.30 4.39 21.32
C ALA A 223 -24.70 3.93 20.90
N MET A 224 -25.74 4.37 21.63
CA MET A 224 -27.13 4.05 21.32
C MET A 224 -27.53 4.53 19.91
N ASN A 225 -27.21 5.78 19.56
CA ASN A 225 -27.49 6.32 18.22
C ASN A 225 -26.80 5.51 17.12
N SER A 226 -25.55 5.10 17.36
CA SER A 226 -24.75 4.32 16.40
C SER A 226 -25.31 2.92 16.22
N LEU A 227 -25.73 2.25 17.29
CA LEU A 227 -26.39 0.95 17.22
C LEU A 227 -27.71 1.05 16.45
N LEU A 228 -28.55 2.03 16.78
CA LEU A 228 -29.83 2.26 16.10
C LEU A 228 -29.66 2.60 14.61
N ARG A 229 -28.59 3.30 14.23
CA ARG A 229 -28.25 3.54 12.82
C ARG A 229 -28.03 2.25 12.03
N LYS A 230 -27.71 1.15 12.71
CA LYS A 230 -27.54 -0.19 12.12
C LYS A 230 -28.78 -1.07 12.24
N VAL A 231 -29.94 -0.49 12.53
CA VAL A 231 -31.23 -1.18 12.44
C VAL A 231 -31.99 -0.64 11.23
N SER A 232 -32.41 -1.52 10.32
CA SER A 232 -33.19 -1.16 9.14
C SER A 232 -34.62 -0.74 9.52
N ALA A 233 -35.34 -0.13 8.57
CA ALA A 233 -36.75 0.22 8.78
C ALA A 233 -37.63 -1.01 9.11
N GLU A 234 -37.23 -2.20 8.67
CA GLU A 234 -37.91 -3.47 8.99
C GLU A 234 -37.43 -4.10 10.32
N GLY A 235 -36.64 -3.39 11.11
CA GLY A 235 -36.14 -3.87 12.41
C GLY A 235 -35.00 -4.90 12.30
N ARG A 236 -34.31 -4.98 11.16
CA ARG A 236 -33.19 -5.93 10.97
C ARG A 236 -31.85 -5.24 11.20
N ILE A 237 -30.93 -5.94 11.87
CA ILE A 237 -29.55 -5.47 11.98
C ILE A 237 -28.93 -5.45 10.58
N ILE A 238 -28.37 -4.32 10.17
CA ILE A 238 -27.72 -4.12 8.88
C ILE A 238 -26.37 -4.83 8.90
N GLN A 239 -26.01 -5.48 7.79
CA GLN A 239 -24.69 -6.06 7.57
C GLN A 239 -23.88 -5.13 6.67
N ASP A 240 -22.60 -4.97 6.97
CA ASP A 240 -21.72 -4.15 6.15
C ASP A 240 -21.33 -4.86 4.84
N THR A 241 -21.08 -4.05 3.83
CA THR A 241 -20.63 -4.49 2.51
C THR A 241 -19.10 -4.50 2.48
N GLY A 242 -18.49 -5.68 2.66
CA GLY A 242 -17.04 -5.84 2.56
C GLY A 242 -16.64 -7.31 2.44
N THR A 243 -15.86 -7.66 1.42
CA THR A 243 -15.44 -9.04 1.11
C THR A 243 -14.30 -9.56 1.98
N GLY A 244 -13.74 -8.73 2.88
CA GLY A 244 -12.59 -9.04 3.74
C GLY A 244 -12.85 -10.01 4.89
N GLY A 245 -13.66 -11.06 4.67
CA GLY A 245 -13.99 -12.10 5.66
C GLY A 245 -15.47 -12.49 5.72
N ALA A 246 -16.34 -11.84 4.95
CA ALA A 246 -17.80 -12.01 5.03
C ALA A 246 -18.37 -13.22 4.26
N TYR A 247 -17.56 -14.15 3.76
CA TYR A 247 -18.04 -15.35 3.07
C TYR A 247 -18.18 -16.54 4.03
N PRO A 248 -19.32 -17.27 4.06
CA PRO A 248 -20.57 -17.03 3.32
C PRO A 248 -21.53 -16.02 3.99
N CYS A 249 -21.30 -15.68 5.27
CA CYS A 249 -22.07 -14.68 6.02
C CYS A 249 -21.14 -13.88 6.94
N SER A 250 -21.33 -12.56 7.04
CA SER A 250 -20.63 -11.78 8.06
C SER A 250 -21.28 -11.98 9.44
N THR A 251 -20.47 -12.24 10.46
CA THR A 251 -20.93 -12.38 11.84
C THR A 251 -21.09 -11.04 12.58
N ASP A 252 -20.97 -9.91 11.88
CA ASP A 252 -21.04 -8.57 12.48
C ASP A 252 -22.35 -8.32 13.23
N ARG A 253 -23.44 -8.94 12.80
CA ARG A 253 -24.74 -8.88 13.50
C ARG A 253 -24.68 -9.52 14.89
N MET A 254 -23.86 -10.56 15.07
CA MET A 254 -23.71 -11.19 16.38
C MET A 254 -23.02 -10.24 17.35
N ILE A 255 -21.93 -9.60 16.94
CA ILE A 255 -21.22 -8.67 17.82
C ILE A 255 -22.05 -7.40 18.09
N TRP A 256 -22.85 -6.95 17.12
CA TRP A 256 -23.83 -5.89 17.35
C TRP A 256 -24.80 -6.25 18.47
N ALA A 257 -25.34 -7.48 18.45
CA ALA A 257 -26.28 -7.93 19.48
C ALA A 257 -25.64 -8.05 20.88
N VAL A 258 -24.33 -8.27 20.96
CA VAL A 258 -23.60 -8.29 22.24
C VAL A 258 -23.32 -6.86 22.75
N ALA A 259 -23.14 -5.91 21.83
CA ALA A 259 -22.88 -4.51 22.18
C ALA A 259 -24.14 -3.72 22.58
N ALA A 260 -25.32 -4.17 22.12
CA ALA A 260 -26.62 -3.57 22.42
C ALA A 260 -27.17 -3.99 23.79
#